data_AF-A0A358DLX0-F1
#
_entry.id   AF-A0A358DLX0-F1
#
_cell.length_a   1.000
_cell.length_b   1.000
_cell.length_c   1.000
_cell.angle_alpha   90.00
_cell.angle_beta   90.00
_cell.angle_gamma   90.00
#
_symmetry.space_group_name_H-M   'P 1'
#
loop_
_entity.id
_entity.type
_entity.pdbx_description
1 polymer ?
#
loop_
_entity_poly.entity_id
_entity_poly.type
_entity_poly.pdbx_seq_one_letter_code
_entity_poly.pdbx_strand_id
1 'polypeptide(L)'
;MDSAPLFERDLAFRKGLGWYGRQGSIIHPEVGASGLLAQLVVDREIDAEEEPDFHPDRCGTCRLCIQVCPTSAIHPDGYRVDSRRCISYWTIETRGMIPRWIRERMGRRVFGCDDCTMVCPWNRRSSRDVPAGLEPRRENMAPRLLELLDDCVPERFEGRFAKSPVLRAGWDGMARNVLIAMGNSDASNFKEVALERFRSTPSEVVRATALWTYFRHGGDPSIGRKDPSQIVQNEAEDLLSDRPSEAPSPAFLSG
;
A
#
# COMPACT_ATOMS: atom_id res chain seq x y z
N MET A 1 11.57 -15.61 3.19
CA MET A 1 10.36 -14.84 3.54
C MET A 1 10.26 -13.69 2.54
N ASP A 2 9.29 -13.73 1.63
CA ASP A 2 8.89 -12.72 0.63
C ASP A 2 9.95 -12.25 -0.40
N SER A 3 11.24 -12.57 -0.19
CA SER A 3 12.35 -12.25 -1.10
C SER A 3 12.87 -13.44 -1.90
N ALA A 4 12.38 -14.65 -1.62
CA ALA A 4 12.79 -15.88 -2.31
C ALA A 4 11.85 -16.20 -3.47
N PRO A 5 12.31 -16.86 -4.55
CA PRO A 5 11.52 -17.17 -5.74
C PRO A 5 10.57 -18.37 -5.50
N LEU A 6 9.83 -18.37 -4.40
CA LEU A 6 8.85 -19.39 -4.07
C LEU A 6 7.51 -18.71 -3.79
N PHE A 7 6.42 -19.37 -4.15
CA PHE A 7 5.08 -18.85 -3.96
C PHE A 7 4.56 -19.23 -2.57
N GLU A 8 4.85 -18.44 -1.54
CA GLU A 8 4.52 -18.80 -0.14
C GLU A 8 3.03 -19.09 0.06
N ARG A 9 2.14 -18.35 -0.61
CA ARG A 9 0.69 -18.56 -0.52
C ARG A 9 0.27 -19.90 -1.13
N ASP A 10 0.84 -20.27 -2.28
CA ASP A 10 0.54 -21.55 -2.92
C ASP A 10 1.06 -22.71 -2.10
N LEU A 11 2.25 -22.58 -1.52
CA LEU A 11 2.81 -23.58 -0.62
C LEU A 11 1.94 -23.74 0.64
N ALA A 12 1.52 -22.63 1.25
CA ALA A 12 0.64 -22.65 2.40
C ALA A 12 -0.71 -23.32 2.09
N PHE A 13 -1.30 -23.04 0.92
CA PHE A 13 -2.52 -23.70 0.46
C PHE A 13 -2.31 -25.21 0.27
N ARG A 14 -1.24 -25.61 -0.43
CA ARG A 14 -0.91 -27.04 -0.68
C ARG A 14 -0.61 -27.81 0.60
N LYS A 15 -0.19 -27.12 1.66
CA LYS A 15 0.08 -27.68 2.99
C LYS A 15 -1.11 -27.59 3.94
N GLY A 16 -2.30 -27.25 3.45
CA GLY A 16 -3.53 -27.23 4.25
C GLY A 16 -3.58 -26.11 5.29
N LEU A 17 -2.67 -25.12 5.28
CA LEU A 17 -2.65 -24.03 6.27
C LEU A 17 -3.87 -23.10 6.17
N GLY A 18 -4.64 -23.16 5.09
CA GLY A 18 -5.78 -22.28 4.89
C GLY A 18 -6.43 -22.46 3.53
N TRP A 19 -7.41 -21.60 3.25
CA TRP A 19 -8.02 -21.49 1.94
C TRP A 19 -7.75 -20.09 1.36
N TYR A 20 -7.82 -19.98 0.03
CA TYR A 20 -7.75 -18.68 -0.63
C TYR A 20 -9.00 -17.84 -0.33
N GLY A 21 -8.80 -16.65 0.23
CA GLY A 21 -9.86 -15.64 0.26
C GLY A 21 -10.06 -15.01 -1.11
N ARG A 22 -11.27 -14.51 -1.40
CA ARG A 22 -11.53 -13.73 -2.64
C ARG A 22 -10.59 -12.53 -2.81
N GLN A 23 -10.02 -12.02 -1.72
CA GLN A 23 -9.05 -10.92 -1.72
C GLN A 23 -7.61 -11.34 -2.05
N GLY A 24 -7.33 -12.63 -2.20
CA GLY A 24 -6.05 -13.15 -2.70
C GLY A 24 -5.06 -13.66 -1.64
N SER A 25 -5.23 -13.38 -0.35
CA SER A 25 -4.42 -14.02 0.71
C SER A 25 -5.01 -15.34 1.17
N ILE A 26 -4.14 -16.16 1.76
CA ILE A 26 -4.53 -17.33 2.56
C ILE A 26 -5.24 -16.87 3.83
N ILE A 27 -6.34 -17.54 4.16
CA ILE A 27 -7.07 -17.37 5.41
C ILE A 27 -6.88 -18.63 6.24
N HIS A 28 -6.24 -18.48 7.40
CA HIS A 28 -6.13 -19.53 8.41
C HIS A 28 -7.39 -19.53 9.30
N PRO A 29 -7.89 -20.69 9.77
CA PRO A 29 -9.05 -20.76 10.66
C PRO A 29 -8.92 -19.91 11.93
N GLU A 30 -7.72 -19.86 12.53
CA GLU A 30 -7.47 -19.20 13.82
C GLU A 30 -6.98 -17.75 13.70
N VAL A 31 -6.10 -17.44 12.74
CA VAL A 31 -5.46 -16.12 12.61
C VAL A 31 -6.00 -15.31 11.42
N GLY A 32 -6.98 -15.85 10.69
CA GLY A 32 -7.54 -15.21 9.50
C GLY A 32 -6.48 -14.97 8.43
N ALA A 33 -6.60 -13.84 7.73
CA ALA A 33 -5.63 -13.33 6.76
C ALA A 33 -4.54 -12.44 7.38
N SER A 34 -4.43 -12.41 8.72
CA SER A 34 -3.45 -11.58 9.44
C SER A 34 -2.16 -12.33 9.81
N GLY A 35 -2.01 -13.58 9.38
CA GLY A 35 -0.79 -14.37 9.60
C GLY A 35 0.37 -13.97 8.67
N LEU A 36 1.59 -14.15 9.15
CA LEU A 36 2.81 -14.09 8.33
C LEU A 36 3.16 -15.47 7.81
N LEU A 37 3.46 -15.57 6.52
CA LEU A 37 3.94 -16.81 5.90
C LEU A 37 5.47 -16.82 5.85
N ALA A 38 6.03 -17.96 6.24
CA ALA A 38 7.45 -18.24 6.14
C ALA A 38 7.65 -19.65 5.61
N GLN A 39 8.80 -19.88 5.00
CA GLN A 39 9.19 -21.18 4.47
C GLN A 39 10.67 -21.42 4.79
N LEU A 40 11.02 -22.67 5.03
CA LEU A 40 12.39 -23.13 5.21
C LEU A 40 12.66 -24.21 4.18
N VAL A 41 13.61 -23.95 3.28
CA VAL A 41 14.09 -24.96 2.33
C VAL A 41 15.26 -25.68 2.99
N VAL A 42 15.17 -27.00 3.07
CA VAL A 42 16.23 -27.85 3.60
C VAL A 42 16.71 -28.82 2.54
N ASP A 43 17.96 -29.25 2.67
CA ASP A 43 18.61 -30.26 1.83
C ASP A 43 18.47 -31.68 2.37
N ARG A 44 17.72 -31.84 3.48
CA ARG A 44 17.45 -33.13 4.10
C ARG A 44 16.12 -33.69 3.66
N GLU A 45 16.08 -35.00 3.51
CA GLU A 45 14.82 -35.72 3.44
C GLU A 45 14.07 -35.53 4.77
N ILE A 46 12.83 -35.06 4.66
CA ILE A 46 11.87 -35.01 5.75
C ILE A 46 10.89 -36.13 5.46
N ASP A 47 10.56 -36.93 6.47
CA ASP A 47 9.52 -37.95 6.35
C ASP A 47 8.25 -37.33 5.75
N ALA A 48 7.63 -38.04 4.81
CA ALA A 48 6.41 -37.55 4.19
C ALA A 48 5.36 -37.29 5.27
N GLU A 49 4.88 -36.05 5.34
CA GLU A 49 3.72 -35.71 6.16
C GLU A 49 2.52 -36.56 5.72
N GLU A 50 1.61 -36.85 6.65
CA GLU A 50 0.27 -37.33 6.29
C GLU A 50 -0.37 -36.35 5.29
N GLU A 51 -1.27 -36.85 4.43
CA GLU A 51 -1.98 -36.01 3.46
C GLU A 51 -2.58 -34.79 4.18
N PRO A 52 -2.28 -33.56 3.73
CA PRO A 52 -2.68 -32.36 4.44
C PRO A 52 -4.21 -32.24 4.51
N ASP A 53 -4.74 -31.87 5.67
CA ASP A 53 -6.17 -31.62 5.85
C ASP A 53 -6.56 -30.33 5.13
N PHE A 54 -7.08 -30.46 3.91
CA PHE A 54 -7.43 -29.32 3.09
C PHE A 54 -8.67 -28.59 3.63
N HIS A 55 -8.54 -27.28 3.83
CA HIS A 55 -9.68 -26.45 4.13
C HIS A 55 -10.52 -26.16 2.87
N PRO A 56 -11.84 -26.40 2.90
CA PRO A 56 -12.71 -25.98 1.82
C PRO A 56 -12.78 -24.46 1.72
N ASP A 57 -13.19 -23.94 0.58
CA ASP A 57 -13.50 -22.52 0.43
C ASP A 57 -14.59 -22.10 1.44
N ARG A 58 -14.25 -21.14 2.30
CA ARG A 58 -15.17 -20.57 3.30
C ARG A 58 -15.57 -19.12 3.06
N CYS A 59 -15.34 -18.59 1.85
CA CYS A 59 -15.90 -17.32 1.41
C CYS A 59 -17.40 -17.45 1.09
N GLY A 60 -17.84 -18.57 0.52
CA GLY A 60 -19.24 -18.76 0.13
C GLY A 60 -19.74 -17.61 -0.75
N THR A 61 -20.88 -17.04 -0.40
CA THR A 61 -21.48 -15.89 -1.11
C THR A 61 -20.93 -14.52 -0.69
N CYS A 62 -19.99 -14.46 0.26
CA CYS A 62 -19.44 -13.21 0.77
C CYS A 62 -18.64 -12.45 -0.31
N ARG A 63 -18.88 -11.14 -0.43
CA ARG A 63 -18.24 -10.24 -1.40
C ARG A 63 -17.73 -8.93 -0.78
N LEU A 64 -17.64 -8.85 0.55
CA LEU A 64 -17.29 -7.62 1.28
C LEU A 64 -15.94 -7.02 0.85
N CYS A 65 -14.91 -7.86 0.69
CA CYS A 65 -13.59 -7.40 0.28
C CYS A 65 -13.59 -6.78 -1.13
N ILE A 66 -14.38 -7.33 -2.05
CA ILE A 66 -14.54 -6.80 -3.42
C ILE A 66 -15.26 -5.46 -3.37
N GLN A 67 -16.34 -5.37 -2.57
CA GLN A 67 -17.16 -4.17 -2.44
C GLN A 67 -16.41 -3.00 -1.81
N VAL A 68 -15.56 -3.25 -0.80
CA VAL A 68 -14.84 -2.17 -0.09
C VAL A 68 -13.60 -1.69 -0.83
N CYS A 69 -13.05 -2.47 -1.78
CA CYS A 69 -11.78 -2.17 -2.42
C CYS A 69 -11.82 -0.79 -3.13
N PRO A 70 -11.08 0.24 -2.66
CA PRO A 70 -11.25 1.61 -3.14
C PRO A 70 -10.97 1.81 -4.62
N THR A 71 -10.18 0.92 -5.22
CA THR A 71 -9.71 0.98 -6.60
C THR A 71 -10.23 -0.16 -7.47
N SER A 72 -11.12 -1.00 -6.94
CA SER A 72 -11.61 -2.20 -7.63
C SER A 72 -10.46 -3.06 -8.17
N ALA A 73 -9.45 -3.30 -7.31
CA ALA A 73 -8.31 -4.14 -7.64
C ALA A 73 -8.64 -5.63 -7.60
N ILE A 74 -9.63 -6.05 -6.82
CA ILE A 74 -10.06 -7.44 -6.73
C ILE A 74 -11.07 -7.71 -7.86
N HIS A 75 -10.86 -8.80 -8.60
CA HIS A 75 -11.77 -9.25 -9.66
C HIS A 75 -13.21 -9.37 -9.14
N PRO A 76 -14.25 -9.06 -9.93
CA PRO A 76 -15.63 -9.30 -9.53
C PRO A 76 -15.89 -10.74 -9.10
N ASP A 77 -15.27 -11.76 -9.68
CA ASP A 77 -15.42 -13.14 -9.20
C ASP A 77 -14.52 -13.49 -7.99
N GLY A 78 -13.67 -12.57 -7.56
CA GLY A 78 -12.66 -12.80 -6.52
C GLY A 78 -11.43 -13.55 -7.02
N TYR A 79 -10.56 -13.90 -6.06
CA TYR A 79 -9.35 -14.74 -6.17
C TYR A 79 -8.24 -14.21 -7.09
N ARG A 80 -8.51 -13.13 -7.82
CA ARG A 80 -7.53 -12.42 -8.66
C ARG A 80 -7.46 -10.97 -8.23
N VAL A 81 -6.24 -10.45 -8.07
CA VAL A 81 -5.97 -9.07 -7.68
C VAL A 81 -5.09 -8.41 -8.75
N ASP A 82 -5.55 -7.28 -9.30
CA ASP A 82 -4.76 -6.43 -10.19
C ASP A 82 -3.83 -5.54 -9.36
N SER A 83 -2.55 -5.88 -9.31
CA SER A 83 -1.53 -5.11 -8.57
C SER A 83 -1.41 -3.67 -9.07
N ARG A 84 -1.69 -3.41 -10.35
CA ARG A 84 -1.66 -2.06 -10.96
C ARG A 84 -2.76 -1.15 -10.40
N ARG A 85 -3.71 -1.72 -9.65
CA ARG A 85 -4.80 -0.99 -8.98
C ARG A 85 -4.69 -1.10 -7.45
N CYS A 86 -3.94 -2.07 -6.92
CA CYS A 86 -3.85 -2.31 -5.49
C CYS A 86 -3.08 -1.18 -4.77
N ILE A 87 -3.72 -0.48 -3.83
CA ILE A 87 -3.07 0.58 -3.03
C ILE A 87 -1.85 0.05 -2.27
N SER A 88 -1.89 -1.20 -1.81
CA SER A 88 -0.74 -1.81 -1.13
C SER A 88 0.50 -1.87 -2.05
N TYR A 89 0.32 -2.27 -3.32
CA TYR A 89 1.41 -2.26 -4.31
C TYR A 89 1.94 -0.84 -4.56
N TRP A 90 1.05 0.13 -4.76
CA TRP A 90 1.44 1.53 -5.02
C TRP A 90 2.20 2.16 -3.86
N THR A 91 1.82 1.86 -2.62
CA THR A 91 2.45 2.44 -1.43
C THR A 91 3.76 1.77 -1.04
N ILE A 92 3.95 0.47 -1.35
CA ILE A 92 5.11 -0.32 -0.92
C ILE A 92 6.15 -0.48 -2.04
N GLU A 93 5.73 -0.86 -3.24
CA GLU A 93 6.65 -1.32 -4.31
C GLU A 93 7.03 -0.22 -5.31
N THR A 94 6.17 0.78 -5.49
CA THR A 94 6.35 1.79 -6.55
C THR A 94 7.40 2.83 -6.16
N ARG A 95 8.40 3.05 -7.04
CA ARG A 95 9.49 4.04 -6.87
C ARG A 95 9.31 5.35 -7.66
N GLY A 96 8.16 5.57 -8.29
CA GLY A 96 7.89 6.75 -9.12
C GLY A 96 6.60 7.49 -8.74
N MET A 97 6.07 8.26 -9.69
CA MET A 97 4.78 8.92 -9.53
C MET A 97 3.65 7.90 -9.44
N ILE A 98 2.75 8.09 -8.48
CA ILE A 98 1.47 7.38 -8.41
C ILE A 98 0.47 8.12 -9.32
N PRO A 99 -0.36 7.47 -10.14
CA PRO A 99 -1.39 8.15 -10.92
C PRO A 99 -2.41 8.89 -10.04
N ARG A 100 -2.90 10.09 -10.42
CA ARG A 100 -3.79 10.89 -9.56
C ARG A 100 -5.06 10.14 -9.14
N TRP A 101 -5.64 9.33 -10.04
CA TRP A 101 -6.82 8.51 -9.73
C TRP A 101 -6.57 7.48 -8.61
N ILE A 102 -5.34 6.99 -8.45
CA ILE A 102 -4.95 6.18 -7.28
C ILE A 102 -4.75 7.10 -6.07
N ARG A 103 -4.05 8.24 -6.22
CA ARG A 103 -3.77 9.17 -5.11
C ARG A 103 -5.05 9.55 -4.37
N GLU A 104 -6.10 9.91 -5.10
CA GLU A 104 -7.42 10.26 -4.54
C GLU A 104 -8.07 9.10 -3.78
N ARG A 105 -7.92 7.86 -4.26
CA ARG A 105 -8.47 6.64 -3.63
C ARG A 105 -7.63 6.12 -2.46
N MET A 106 -6.37 6.56 -2.32
CA MET A 106 -5.52 6.18 -1.19
C MET A 106 -6.06 6.70 0.14
N GLY A 107 -6.81 7.80 0.14
CA GLY A 107 -7.21 8.49 1.36
C GLY A 107 -5.99 8.86 2.19
N ARG A 108 -5.97 8.50 3.48
CA ARG A 108 -4.86 8.79 4.40
C ARG A 108 -3.87 7.64 4.59
N ARG A 109 -3.91 6.62 3.72
CA ARG A 109 -2.99 5.45 3.78
C ARG A 109 -1.60 5.87 3.32
N VAL A 110 -0.60 5.68 4.17
CA VAL A 110 0.80 6.03 3.89
C VAL A 110 1.68 4.81 3.60
N PHE A 111 1.27 3.61 4.05
CA PHE A 111 1.98 2.35 3.81
C PHE A 111 1.00 1.18 3.87
N GLY A 112 0.90 0.39 2.81
CA GLY A 112 -0.04 -0.72 2.72
C GLY A 112 -1.51 -0.31 2.57
N CYS A 113 -2.38 -1.30 2.49
CA CYS A 113 -3.83 -1.15 2.53
C CYS A 113 -4.46 -2.44 3.05
N ASP A 114 -5.19 -2.32 4.16
CA ASP A 114 -5.84 -3.45 4.83
C ASP A 114 -7.36 -3.47 4.65
N ASP A 115 -7.93 -2.65 3.76
CA ASP A 115 -9.40 -2.54 3.65
C ASP A 115 -10.06 -3.89 3.36
N CYS A 116 -9.50 -4.66 2.43
CA CYS A 116 -10.04 -5.96 2.03
C CYS A 116 -9.89 -7.03 3.13
N THR A 117 -8.88 -6.93 3.98
CA THR A 117 -8.62 -7.87 5.08
C THR A 117 -9.40 -7.46 6.34
N MET A 118 -9.50 -6.17 6.65
CA MET A 118 -10.25 -5.65 7.81
C MET A 118 -11.75 -5.94 7.73
N VAL A 119 -12.35 -5.92 6.54
CA VAL A 119 -13.78 -6.28 6.38
C VAL A 119 -14.02 -7.80 6.32
N CYS A 120 -12.96 -8.62 6.26
CA CYS A 120 -13.11 -10.06 6.16
C CYS A 120 -13.73 -10.63 7.45
N PRO A 121 -14.85 -11.37 7.37
CA PRO A 121 -15.48 -11.96 8.56
C PRO A 121 -14.57 -12.95 9.31
N TRP A 122 -13.56 -13.51 8.64
CA TRP A 122 -12.59 -14.42 9.26
C TRP A 122 -11.51 -13.68 10.05
N ASN A 123 -11.12 -12.46 9.65
CA ASN A 123 -10.21 -11.61 10.43
C ASN A 123 -10.89 -11.02 11.67
N ARG A 124 -12.19 -10.76 11.59
CA ARG A 124 -12.93 -10.24 12.76
C ARG A 124 -13.00 -11.26 13.91
N ARG A 125 -12.88 -12.54 13.58
CA ARG A 125 -12.94 -13.69 14.48
C ARG A 125 -11.56 -14.23 14.89
N SER A 126 -10.48 -13.70 14.31
CA SER A 126 -9.14 -14.22 14.55
C SER A 126 -8.59 -13.81 15.90
N SER A 127 -7.61 -14.58 16.40
CA SER A 127 -6.81 -14.13 17.54
C SER A 127 -6.18 -12.76 17.24
N ARG A 128 -6.08 -11.93 18.28
CA ARG A 128 -5.40 -10.62 18.26
C ARG A 128 -4.03 -10.69 18.94
N ASP A 129 -3.59 -11.89 19.31
CA ASP A 129 -2.31 -12.08 19.95
C ASP A 129 -1.21 -11.77 18.94
N VAL A 130 -0.43 -10.74 19.25
CA VAL A 130 0.75 -10.39 18.46
C VAL A 130 1.94 -11.08 19.09
N PRO A 131 2.68 -11.93 18.35
CA PRO A 131 3.88 -12.57 18.88
C PRO A 131 4.89 -11.53 19.39
N ALA A 132 5.60 -11.89 20.46
CA ALA A 132 6.64 -11.02 21.02
C ALA A 132 7.70 -10.68 19.95
N GLY A 133 8.02 -9.39 19.83
CA GLY A 133 8.92 -8.84 18.81
C GLY A 133 8.23 -8.39 17.53
N LEU A 134 6.92 -8.62 17.37
CA LEU A 134 6.11 -8.13 16.24
C LEU A 134 5.13 -7.02 16.64
N GLU A 135 5.20 -6.52 17.88
CA GLU A 135 4.35 -5.44 18.34
C GLU A 135 4.59 -4.16 17.55
N PRO A 136 3.53 -3.41 17.20
CA PRO A 136 3.69 -2.14 16.53
C PRO A 136 4.37 -1.13 17.46
N ARG A 137 5.39 -0.44 16.92
CA ARG A 137 6.00 0.70 17.62
C ARG A 137 4.97 1.82 17.75
N ARG A 138 4.79 2.33 18.97
CA ARG A 138 3.72 3.30 19.29
C ARG A 138 3.81 4.57 18.46
N GLU A 139 5.02 5.06 18.25
CA GLU A 139 5.32 6.24 17.42
C GLU A 139 4.96 6.06 15.94
N ASN A 140 4.73 4.83 15.48
CA ASN A 140 4.33 4.52 14.11
C ASN A 140 2.85 4.09 14.00
N MET A 141 2.12 4.05 15.11
CA MET A 141 0.67 3.82 15.11
C MET A 141 -0.06 5.15 14.87
N ALA A 142 -0.63 5.32 13.68
CA ALA A 142 -1.35 6.52 13.26
C ALA A 142 -0.59 7.84 13.56
N PRO A 143 0.68 7.97 13.10
CA PRO A 143 1.48 9.15 13.38
C PRO A 143 0.85 10.41 12.76
N ARG A 144 1.15 11.56 13.35
CA ARG A 144 0.80 12.85 12.75
C ARG A 144 1.53 12.99 11.42
N LEU A 145 0.82 13.35 10.36
CA LEU A 145 1.39 13.41 9.00
C LEU A 145 2.59 14.37 8.92
N LEU A 146 2.56 15.49 9.65
CA LEU A 146 3.68 16.45 9.69
C LEU A 146 4.95 15.82 10.24
N GLU A 147 4.85 15.23 11.42
CA GLU A 147 5.97 14.56 12.09
C GLU A 147 6.50 13.40 11.25
N LEU A 148 5.62 12.64 10.60
CA LEU A 148 6.03 11.58 9.70
C LEU A 148 6.75 12.15 8.46
N LEU A 149 6.26 13.24 7.87
CA LEU A 149 6.90 13.87 6.70
C LEU A 149 8.31 14.37 7.02
N ASP A 150 8.51 14.95 8.20
CA ASP A 150 9.80 15.45 8.68
C ASP A 150 10.85 14.34 8.80
N ASP A 151 10.42 13.13 9.14
CA ASP A 151 11.29 11.95 9.22
C ASP A 151 11.47 11.22 7.89
N CYS A 152 10.73 11.59 6.85
CA CYS A 152 10.90 11.05 5.50
C CYS A 152 12.04 11.76 4.76
N VAL A 153 13.24 11.76 5.34
CA VAL A 153 14.49 12.27 4.76
C VAL A 153 15.59 11.22 4.93
N PRO A 154 16.61 11.18 4.04
CA PRO A 154 17.66 10.15 4.09
C PRO A 154 18.28 9.96 5.47
N GLU A 155 18.50 11.05 6.21
CA GLU A 155 19.22 11.05 7.49
C GLU A 155 18.41 10.51 8.67
N ARG A 156 17.07 10.45 8.56
CA ARG A 156 16.17 10.07 9.68
C ARG A 156 15.35 8.83 9.41
N PHE A 157 14.98 8.59 8.14
CA PHE A 157 14.03 7.56 7.77
C PHE A 157 14.50 6.15 8.17
N GLU A 158 15.77 5.83 7.90
CA GLU A 158 16.33 4.52 8.26
C GLU A 158 16.36 4.31 9.77
N GLY A 159 16.66 5.36 10.56
CA GLY A 159 16.64 5.28 12.01
C GLY A 159 15.24 5.00 12.57
N ARG A 160 14.22 5.72 12.10
CA ARG A 160 12.83 5.54 12.54
C ARG A 160 12.28 4.15 12.19
N PHE A 161 12.58 3.67 11.00
CA PHE A 161 12.02 2.42 10.47
C PHE A 161 13.01 1.24 10.47
N ALA A 162 14.14 1.35 11.17
CA ALA A 162 15.12 0.26 11.28
C ALA A 162 14.44 -1.06 11.65
N LYS A 163 14.75 -2.15 10.94
CA LYS A 163 14.15 -3.48 11.14
C LYS A 163 12.62 -3.53 10.96
N SER A 164 12.06 -2.65 10.14
CA SER A 164 10.64 -2.64 9.76
C SER A 164 10.47 -2.91 8.26
N PRO A 165 9.42 -3.61 7.83
CA PRO A 165 9.07 -3.73 6.42
C PRO A 165 8.80 -2.36 5.76
N VAL A 166 8.55 -1.31 6.55
CA VAL A 166 8.37 0.06 6.05
C VAL A 166 9.57 0.57 5.26
N LEU A 167 10.78 0.08 5.55
CA LEU A 167 11.98 0.42 4.77
C LEU A 167 11.84 0.08 3.29
N ARG A 168 10.98 -0.89 2.93
CA ARG A 168 10.69 -1.25 1.55
C ARG A 168 10.09 -0.11 0.76
N ALA A 169 9.41 0.87 1.35
CA ALA A 169 8.90 2.02 0.60
C ALA A 169 10.02 2.98 0.15
N GLY A 170 11.12 3.04 0.90
CA GLY A 170 12.11 4.11 0.80
C GLY A 170 11.62 5.43 1.40
N TRP A 171 12.56 6.34 1.72
CA TRP A 171 12.23 7.63 2.33
C TRP A 171 11.40 8.52 1.39
N ASP A 172 11.69 8.48 0.09
CA ASP A 172 11.03 9.27 -0.95
C ASP A 172 9.64 8.71 -1.27
N GLY A 173 9.52 7.38 -1.36
CA GLY A 173 8.24 6.69 -1.48
C GLY A 173 7.32 6.97 -0.30
N MET A 174 7.84 6.93 0.94
CA MET A 174 7.05 7.32 2.11
C MET A 174 6.70 8.81 2.10
N ALA A 175 7.65 9.72 1.82
CA ALA A 175 7.37 11.15 1.72
C ALA A 175 6.26 11.45 0.70
N ARG A 176 6.32 10.80 -0.47
CA ARG A 176 5.28 10.86 -1.50
C ARG A 176 3.92 10.41 -0.94
N ASN A 177 3.87 9.27 -0.27
CA ASN A 177 2.61 8.76 0.28
C ASN A 177 2.03 9.66 1.38
N VAL A 178 2.88 10.26 2.21
CA VAL A 178 2.48 11.23 3.25
C VAL A 178 1.91 12.50 2.65
N LEU A 179 2.54 13.04 1.61
CA LEU A 179 2.02 14.19 0.87
C LEU A 179 0.66 13.87 0.22
N ILE A 180 0.50 12.67 -0.36
CA ILE A 180 -0.80 12.20 -0.87
C ILE A 180 -1.86 12.21 0.24
N ALA A 181 -1.53 11.65 1.42
CA ALA A 181 -2.42 11.66 2.56
C ALA A 181 -2.78 13.08 3.04
N MET A 182 -1.84 14.03 2.97
CA MET A 182 -2.08 15.45 3.26
C MET A 182 -3.00 16.10 2.22
N GLY A 183 -2.84 15.83 0.92
CA GLY A 183 -3.72 16.37 -0.12
C GLY A 183 -5.13 15.77 -0.15
N ASN A 184 -5.31 14.63 0.54
CA ASN A 184 -6.61 13.99 0.80
C ASN A 184 -7.22 14.37 2.15
N SER A 185 -6.62 15.30 2.90
CA SER A 185 -7.08 15.74 4.21
C SER A 185 -7.52 17.21 4.18
N ASP A 186 -8.41 17.61 5.08
CA ASP A 186 -8.97 18.98 5.11
C ASP A 186 -8.20 19.97 6.01
N ALA A 187 -6.92 19.71 6.31
CA ALA A 187 -6.15 20.56 7.23
C ALA A 187 -5.57 21.79 6.51
N SER A 188 -5.89 22.99 7.03
CA SER A 188 -5.57 24.26 6.38
C SER A 188 -4.06 24.56 6.26
N ASN A 189 -3.23 24.00 7.13
CA ASN A 189 -1.79 24.26 7.16
C ASN A 189 -0.98 23.39 6.17
N PHE A 190 -1.62 22.45 5.47
CA PHE A 190 -0.91 21.56 4.54
C PHE A 190 -0.51 22.26 3.24
N LYS A 191 -1.11 23.41 2.91
CA LYS A 191 -0.69 24.24 1.78
C LYS A 191 0.75 24.70 1.93
N GLU A 192 1.07 25.33 3.06
CA GLU A 192 2.40 25.90 3.32
C GLU A 192 3.45 24.80 3.45
N VAL A 193 3.10 23.71 4.14
CA VAL A 193 3.97 22.53 4.30
C VAL A 193 4.32 21.91 2.95
N ALA A 194 3.34 21.76 2.06
CA ALA A 194 3.57 21.24 0.72
C ALA A 194 4.45 22.18 -0.12
N LEU A 195 4.22 23.50 -0.03
CA LEU A 195 5.05 24.49 -0.72
C LEU A 195 6.51 24.48 -0.22
N GLU A 196 6.71 24.37 1.08
CA GLU A 196 8.06 24.25 1.66
C GLU A 196 8.73 22.94 1.24
N ARG A 197 7.99 21.84 1.24
CA ARG A 197 8.51 20.54 0.80
C ARG A 197 8.89 20.55 -0.69
N PHE A 198 8.07 21.18 -1.53
CA PHE A 198 8.35 21.41 -2.96
C PHE A 198 9.69 22.14 -3.16
N ARG A 199 10.01 23.13 -2.32
CA ARG A 199 11.22 23.95 -2.45
C ARG A 199 12.49 23.30 -1.90
N SER A 200 12.36 22.42 -0.90
CA SER A 200 13.51 21.94 -0.11
C SER A 200 14.00 20.55 -0.49
N THR A 201 13.13 19.69 -1.05
CA THR A 201 13.49 18.28 -1.29
C THR A 201 14.25 18.07 -2.62
N PRO A 202 15.32 17.25 -2.63
CA PRO A 202 16.03 16.91 -3.86
C PRO A 202 15.26 15.92 -4.76
N SER A 203 14.30 15.16 -4.22
CA SER A 203 13.55 14.16 -4.98
C SER A 203 12.51 14.81 -5.88
N GLU A 204 12.61 14.60 -7.19
CA GLU A 204 11.63 15.08 -8.17
C GLU A 204 10.24 14.47 -7.97
N VAL A 205 10.15 13.21 -7.52
CA VAL A 205 8.88 12.54 -7.21
C VAL A 205 8.21 13.21 -6.01
N VAL A 206 8.99 13.53 -4.98
CA VAL A 206 8.47 14.24 -3.80
C VAL A 206 8.09 15.68 -4.17
N ARG A 207 8.88 16.39 -4.98
CA ARG A 207 8.51 17.73 -5.49
C ARG A 207 7.21 17.70 -6.28
N ALA A 208 7.08 16.82 -7.28
CA ALA A 208 5.87 16.73 -8.08
C ALA A 208 4.64 16.39 -7.21
N THR A 209 4.79 15.50 -6.23
CA THR A 209 3.69 15.16 -5.31
C THR A 209 3.36 16.29 -4.33
N ALA A 210 4.37 17.06 -3.89
CA ALA A 210 4.18 18.25 -3.08
C ALA A 210 3.44 19.33 -3.89
N LEU A 211 3.73 19.49 -5.18
CA LEU A 211 3.00 20.38 -6.08
C LEU A 211 1.52 19.99 -6.18
N TRP A 212 1.23 18.70 -6.36
CA TRP A 212 -0.14 18.18 -6.35
C TRP A 212 -0.84 18.50 -5.02
N THR A 213 -0.15 18.28 -3.89
CA THR A 213 -0.70 18.56 -2.56
C THR A 213 -0.97 20.06 -2.37
N TYR A 214 -0.04 20.92 -2.79
CA TYR A 214 -0.20 22.37 -2.76
C TYR A 214 -1.41 22.82 -3.58
N PHE A 215 -1.60 22.26 -4.78
CA PHE A 215 -2.76 22.51 -5.63
C PHE A 215 -4.09 22.08 -4.97
N ARG A 216 -4.13 20.88 -4.37
CA ARG A 216 -5.31 20.37 -3.64
C ARG A 216 -5.78 21.31 -2.53
N HIS A 217 -4.85 22.09 -1.97
CA HIS A 217 -5.10 23.10 -0.94
C HIS A 217 -5.20 24.54 -1.50
N GLY A 218 -5.52 24.69 -2.79
CA GLY A 218 -5.76 25.99 -3.44
C GLY A 218 -4.49 26.78 -3.77
N GLY A 219 -3.35 26.09 -3.92
CA GLY A 219 -2.13 26.66 -4.47
C GLY A 219 -2.12 26.71 -5.99
N ASP A 220 -1.37 27.65 -6.58
CA ASP A 220 -1.18 27.73 -8.03
C ASP A 220 -0.08 26.75 -8.50
N PRO A 221 -0.40 25.70 -9.29
CA PRO A 221 0.57 24.71 -9.72
C PRO A 221 1.52 25.23 -10.80
N SER A 222 1.32 26.44 -11.34
CA SER A 222 2.20 27.06 -12.34
C SER A 222 3.65 27.21 -11.87
N ILE A 223 3.89 27.21 -10.55
CA ILE A 223 5.24 27.22 -9.97
C ILE A 223 6.09 26.03 -10.44
N GLY A 224 5.46 24.90 -10.78
CA GLY A 224 6.15 23.70 -11.25
C GLY A 224 6.69 23.81 -12.68
N ARG A 225 6.20 24.75 -13.49
CA ARG A 225 6.66 24.95 -14.89
C ARG A 225 8.14 25.32 -14.99
N LYS A 226 8.71 25.91 -13.94
CA LYS A 226 10.10 26.35 -13.87
C LYS A 226 11.02 25.34 -13.17
N ASP A 227 10.50 24.22 -12.69
CA ASP A 227 11.32 23.19 -12.07
C ASP A 227 12.26 22.56 -13.12
N PRO A 228 13.51 22.23 -12.78
CA PRO A 228 14.43 21.58 -13.71
C PRO A 228 14.02 20.13 -14.08
N SER A 229 13.14 19.48 -13.32
CA SER A 229 12.66 18.13 -13.60
C SER A 229 11.47 18.12 -14.55
N GLN A 230 11.57 17.28 -15.60
CA GLN A 230 10.46 17.01 -16.51
C GLN A 230 9.25 16.39 -15.79
N ILE A 231 9.46 15.59 -14.74
CA ILE A 231 8.37 14.98 -13.96
C ILE A 231 7.51 16.05 -13.30
N VAL A 232 8.17 17.06 -12.71
CA VAL A 232 7.50 18.17 -12.04
C VAL A 232 6.80 19.08 -13.04
N GLN A 233 7.45 19.39 -14.18
CA GLN A 233 6.84 20.16 -15.26
C GLN A 233 5.58 19.47 -15.81
N ASN A 234 5.65 18.16 -16.05
CA ASN A 234 4.51 17.37 -16.52
C ASN A 234 3.35 17.38 -15.52
N GLU A 235 3.64 17.20 -14.23
CA GLU A 235 2.61 17.30 -13.18
C GLU A 235 1.97 18.69 -13.14
N ALA A 236 2.75 19.77 -13.30
CA ALA A 236 2.23 21.13 -13.37
C ALA A 236 1.25 21.33 -14.54
N GLU A 237 1.63 20.92 -15.74
CA GLU A 237 0.77 21.04 -16.93
C GLU A 237 -0.49 20.18 -16.82
N ASP A 238 -0.36 18.98 -16.27
CA ASP A 238 -1.50 18.13 -15.99
C ASP A 238 -2.50 18.78 -15.03
N LEU A 239 -2.02 19.39 -13.93
CA LEU A 239 -2.87 20.08 -12.96
C LEU A 239 -3.53 21.33 -13.55
N LEU A 240 -2.82 22.09 -14.39
CA LEU A 240 -3.35 23.29 -15.06
C LEU A 240 -4.36 22.97 -16.15
N SER A 241 -4.20 21.84 -16.83
CA SER A 241 -5.13 21.40 -17.87
C SER A 241 -6.44 20.82 -17.33
N ASP A 242 -6.56 20.66 -16.00
CA ASP A 242 -7.67 19.98 -15.31
C ASP A 242 -8.03 18.63 -15.93
N ARG A 243 -7.04 17.96 -16.52
CA ARG A 243 -7.26 16.67 -17.18
C ARG A 243 -7.61 15.64 -16.12
N PRO A 244 -8.80 15.02 -16.18
CA PRO A 244 -9.16 13.97 -15.24
C PRO A 244 -8.14 12.84 -15.36
N SER A 245 -7.67 12.36 -14.21
CA SER A 245 -6.93 11.11 -14.20
C SER A 245 -7.97 10.00 -14.20
N GLU A 246 -8.18 9.38 -15.36
CA GLU A 246 -9.14 8.28 -15.47
C GLU A 246 -8.48 6.97 -15.02
N ALA A 247 -9.25 6.16 -14.30
CA ALA A 247 -8.84 4.81 -13.99
C ALA A 247 -8.83 3.98 -15.29
N PRO A 248 -7.71 3.33 -15.66
CA PRO A 248 -7.69 2.46 -16.83
C PRO A 248 -8.68 1.31 -16.61
N SER A 249 -9.34 0.82 -17.67
CA SER A 249 -10.22 -0.36 -17.59
C SER A 249 -9.52 -1.54 -16.90
N PRO A 250 -10.20 -2.28 -16.01
CA PRO A 250 -9.59 -3.43 -15.34
C PRO A 250 -9.11 -4.44 -16.39
N ALA A 251 -7.87 -4.95 -16.29
CA ALA A 251 -7.36 -5.90 -17.31
C ALA A 251 -8.25 -7.14 -17.47
N PHE A 252 -8.90 -7.57 -16.39
CA PHE A 252 -9.76 -8.75 -16.43
C PHE A 252 -11.13 -8.50 -17.08
N LEU A 253 -11.48 -7.26 -17.42
CA LEU A 253 -12.64 -6.95 -18.27
C LEU A 253 -12.25 -6.86 -19.76
N SER A 254 -10.96 -6.96 -20.06
CA SER A 254 -10.39 -6.83 -21.39
C SER A 254 -10.12 -8.21 -22.02
N GLY A 255 -11.15 -9.05 -22.15
CA GLY A 255 -11.08 -10.33 -22.87
C GLY A 255 -10.53 -11.50 -22.07
#